data_AF-A0A0D3AZQ5-F1
#
_entry.id   AF-A0A0D3AZQ5-F1
#
_cell.length_a   1.000
_cell.length_b   1.000
_cell.length_c   1.000
_cell.angle_alpha   90.00
_cell.angle_beta   90.00
_cell.angle_gamma   90.00
#
_symmetry.space_group_name_H-M   'P 1'
#
loop_
_entity.id
_entity.type
_entity.pdbx_description
1 polymer ?
#
loop_
_entity_poly.entity_id
_entity_poly.type
_entity_poly.pdbx_seq_one_letter_code
_entity_poly.pdbx_strand_id
1 'polypeptide(L)'
;MGGQGEESSKEEHMKKIGLFFISASSSAKPDITGKSKHFGFIQFEDPEVAEIAAVAMHDYLLLEHMLQVHVILPEHVKPNLCQYKLVDWVQSKQHNNKERTLEEHRKLLHKVVKRDQKRRKRIEAAGIEYQCPQLIGNTQPLPKKIKFTED
;
A
#
# COMPACT_ATOMS: atom_id res chain seq x y z
N MET A 1 -45.09 8.34 26.75
CA MET A 1 -44.77 9.49 25.87
C MET A 1 -43.60 10.20 26.51
N GLY A 2 -42.40 10.33 25.97
CA GLY A 2 -41.85 10.05 24.66
C GLY A 2 -40.43 10.61 24.73
N GLY A 3 -39.48 9.79 25.18
CA GLY A 3 -38.06 10.15 25.24
C GLY A 3 -37.37 9.71 23.96
N GLN A 4 -37.76 10.33 22.85
CA GLN A 4 -37.14 10.15 21.54
C GLN A 4 -36.87 11.56 21.02
N GLY A 5 -35.68 12.10 21.30
CA GLY A 5 -35.34 13.47 20.91
C GLY A 5 -33.85 13.78 20.92
N GLU A 6 -33.05 13.12 21.78
CA GLU A 6 -31.62 13.44 21.90
C GLU A 6 -30.69 12.46 21.16
N GLU A 7 -31.20 11.34 20.65
CA GLU A 7 -30.39 10.32 19.98
C GLU A 7 -30.13 10.65 18.49
N SER A 8 -31.05 11.37 17.85
CA SER A 8 -30.93 11.78 16.43
C SER A 8 -29.84 12.84 16.21
N SER A 9 -29.55 13.67 17.22
CA SER A 9 -28.50 14.70 17.15
C SER A 9 -27.11 14.07 17.20
N LYS A 10 -26.90 13.04 18.02
CA LYS A 10 -25.60 12.35 18.12
C LYS A 10 -25.26 11.58 16.84
N GLU A 11 -26.25 11.01 16.16
CA GLU A 11 -26.04 10.29 14.91
C GLU A 11 -25.77 11.21 13.71
N GLU A 12 -26.34 12.43 13.70
CA GLU A 12 -25.94 13.49 12.77
C GLU A 12 -24.56 14.08 13.08
N HIS A 13 -24.20 14.19 14.36
CA HIS A 13 -22.86 14.61 14.78
C HIS A 13 -21.80 13.55 14.43
N MET A 14 -22.11 12.25 14.56
CA MET A 14 -21.25 11.16 14.09
C MET A 14 -21.15 11.11 12.56
N LYS A 15 -22.15 11.61 11.80
CA LYS A 15 -22.03 11.81 10.35
C LYS A 15 -21.12 12.98 9.99
N LYS A 16 -20.84 13.87 10.94
CA LYS A 16 -19.99 15.05 10.78
C LYS A 16 -18.58 14.78 11.33
N ILE A 17 -18.13 13.53 11.30
CA ILE A 17 -16.75 13.20 11.61
C ILE A 17 -15.89 13.80 10.50
N GLY A 18 -15.24 14.92 10.84
CA GLY A 18 -14.31 15.60 9.97
C GLY A 18 -13.07 14.73 9.83
N LEU A 19 -13.09 13.89 8.80
CA LEU A 19 -11.92 13.14 8.38
C LEU A 19 -11.14 14.00 7.42
N PHE A 20 -10.03 14.58 7.88
CA PHE A 20 -9.24 15.43 7.01
C PHE A 20 -8.10 14.64 6.35
N PHE A 21 -8.02 14.78 5.04
CA PHE A 21 -6.93 14.25 4.24
C PHE A 21 -5.74 15.20 4.38
N ILE A 22 -4.70 14.77 5.08
CA ILE A 22 -3.39 15.39 4.98
C ILE A 22 -2.78 14.84 3.70
N SER A 23 -2.30 15.67 2.78
CA SER A 23 -1.43 15.17 1.72
C SER A 23 -0.18 16.01 1.56
N ALA A 24 0.96 15.33 1.58
CA ALA A 24 2.21 15.77 0.99
C ALA A 24 2.37 14.98 -0.32
N SER A 25 2.42 15.68 -1.44
CA SER A 25 2.42 15.17 -2.81
C SER A 25 3.10 13.79 -3.03
N SER A 26 2.32 12.70 -3.14
CA SER A 26 2.57 11.56 -4.05
C SER A 26 1.44 10.53 -4.03
N SER A 27 0.97 10.19 -5.24
CA SER A 27 0.05 9.11 -5.71
C SER A 27 -0.61 8.11 -4.73
N ALA A 28 -1.92 7.86 -4.98
CA ALA A 28 -2.86 7.21 -4.06
C ALA A 28 -2.80 5.67 -3.86
N LYS A 29 -1.83 4.92 -4.42
CA LYS A 29 -1.78 3.44 -4.28
C LYS A 29 -0.77 2.96 -3.23
N PRO A 30 -1.10 1.99 -2.34
CA PRO A 30 -0.14 1.51 -1.35
C PRO A 30 0.87 0.65 -2.05
N ASP A 31 2.11 1.08 -2.00
CA ASP A 31 3.22 0.24 -2.40
C ASP A 31 3.34 -0.90 -1.38
N ILE A 32 3.48 -2.11 -1.90
CA ILE A 32 3.68 -3.36 -1.12
C ILE A 32 4.91 -3.27 -0.19
N THR A 33 5.72 -2.24 -0.36
CA THR A 33 6.96 -1.90 0.35
C THR A 33 6.73 -1.30 1.74
N GLY A 34 5.49 -0.94 2.12
CA GLY A 34 5.19 -0.43 3.46
C GLY A 34 5.70 0.99 3.74
N LYS A 35 6.05 1.75 2.69
CA LYS A 35 6.32 3.18 2.79
C LYS A 35 4.99 3.91 3.01
N SER A 36 4.98 4.91 3.89
CA SER A 36 3.84 5.80 4.04
C SER A 36 3.63 6.57 2.73
N LYS A 37 2.37 6.77 2.35
CA LYS A 37 2.01 7.51 1.14
C LYS A 37 1.93 9.02 1.36
N HIS A 38 2.46 9.49 2.47
CA HIS A 38 2.43 10.89 2.85
C HIS A 38 1.00 11.47 2.88
N PHE A 39 0.00 10.61 3.12
CA PHE A 39 -1.34 11.04 3.47
C PHE A 39 -1.91 10.22 4.62
N GLY A 40 -2.84 10.84 5.34
CA GLY A 40 -3.49 10.25 6.50
C GLY A 40 -4.90 10.79 6.68
N PHE A 41 -5.63 10.13 7.56
CA PHE A 41 -7.00 10.44 7.93
C PHE A 41 -7.06 10.50 9.45
N ILE A 42 -7.59 11.60 10.00
CA ILE A 42 -7.76 11.80 11.43
C ILE A 42 -9.25 11.93 11.70
N GLN A 43 -9.76 11.12 12.62
CA GLN A 43 -11.16 11.15 13.05
C GLN A 43 -11.23 11.84 14.41
N PHE A 44 -11.95 12.95 14.47
CA PHE A 44 -12.28 13.65 15.71
C PHE A 44 -13.65 13.20 16.23
N GLU A 45 -13.82 13.26 17.54
CA GLU A 45 -15.12 13.03 18.20
C GLU A 45 -16.08 14.18 17.91
N ASP A 46 -15.58 15.42 17.97
CA ASP A 46 -16.37 16.63 17.74
C ASP A 46 -16.14 17.24 16.34
N PRO A 47 -17.21 17.56 15.58
CA PRO A 47 -17.09 18.19 14.26
C PRO A 47 -16.46 19.57 14.28
N GLU A 48 -16.77 20.38 15.31
CA GLU A 48 -16.28 21.75 15.43
C GLU A 48 -14.77 21.80 15.58
N VAL A 49 -14.22 20.88 16.38
CA VAL A 49 -12.76 20.72 16.56
C VAL A 49 -12.09 20.35 15.24
N ALA A 50 -12.75 19.49 14.46
CA ALA A 50 -12.26 19.03 13.18
C ALA A 50 -12.15 20.19 12.17
N GLU A 51 -13.15 21.08 12.13
CA GLU A 51 -13.15 22.28 11.29
C GLU A 51 -12.04 23.27 11.70
N ILE A 52 -11.88 23.53 13.01
CA ILE A 52 -10.82 24.41 13.53
C ILE A 52 -9.44 23.85 13.19
N ALA A 53 -9.21 22.56 13.43
CA ALA A 53 -7.93 21.91 13.16
C ALA A 53 -7.57 21.98 11.68
N ALA A 54 -8.55 21.84 10.81
CA ALA A 54 -8.35 21.93 9.38
C ALA A 54 -7.93 23.31 8.91
N VAL A 55 -8.64 24.34 9.35
CA VAL A 55 -8.29 25.73 9.03
C VAL A 55 -6.90 26.06 9.58
N ALA A 56 -6.57 25.59 10.79
CA ALA A 56 -5.26 25.83 11.41
C ALA A 56 -4.09 25.11 10.71
N MET A 57 -4.34 23.93 10.13
CA MET A 57 -3.29 23.09 9.52
C MET A 57 -3.23 23.18 8.00
N HIS A 58 -4.22 23.82 7.35
CA HIS A 58 -4.22 24.03 5.90
C HIS A 58 -3.08 24.97 5.49
N ASP A 59 -2.33 24.57 4.47
CA ASP A 59 -1.15 25.25 3.93
C ASP A 59 0.01 25.44 4.92
N TYR A 60 0.06 24.63 5.98
CA TYR A 60 1.18 24.64 6.91
C TYR A 60 2.43 23.99 6.27
N LEU A 61 3.60 24.64 6.41
CA LEU A 61 4.86 24.08 5.93
C LEU A 61 5.46 23.16 7.01
N LEU A 62 5.43 21.85 6.76
CA LEU A 62 6.01 20.84 7.66
C LEU A 62 7.05 20.01 6.92
N LEU A 63 8.29 20.02 7.43
CA LEU A 63 9.39 19.19 6.92
C LEU A 63 9.51 19.30 5.39
N GLU A 64 9.55 20.55 4.88
CA GLU A 64 9.64 20.90 3.45
C GLU A 64 8.39 20.59 2.60
N HIS A 65 7.32 20.04 3.18
CA HIS A 65 6.06 19.78 2.49
C HIS A 65 4.95 20.72 2.96
N MET A 66 4.19 21.27 2.00
CA MET A 66 2.95 21.98 2.30
C MET A 66 1.85 20.98 2.63
N LEU A 67 1.22 21.16 3.78
CA LEU A 67 0.07 20.39 4.24
C LEU A 67 -1.20 20.89 3.55
N GLN A 68 -1.80 20.06 2.70
CA GLN A 68 -3.20 20.27 2.31
C GLN A 68 -4.10 19.47 3.24
N VAL A 69 -5.07 20.15 3.87
CA VAL A 69 -5.99 19.60 4.86
C VAL A 69 -7.42 20.02 4.48
N HIS A 70 -8.34 19.06 4.27
CA HIS A 70 -9.71 19.31 3.80
C HIS A 70 -10.78 18.44 4.47
N VAL A 71 -11.95 19.02 4.77
CA VAL A 71 -13.05 18.30 5.44
C VAL A 71 -13.63 17.32 4.44
N ILE A 72 -13.77 16.06 4.82
CA ILE A 72 -14.42 15.07 3.96
C ILE A 72 -15.81 14.79 4.51
N LEU A 73 -16.80 14.84 3.62
CA LEU A 73 -18.17 14.41 3.89
C LEU A 73 -18.22 12.89 4.07
N PRO A 74 -19.09 12.37 4.95
CA PRO A 74 -19.17 10.94 5.26
C PRO A 74 -19.46 10.06 4.04
N GLU A 75 -20.17 10.58 3.02
CA GLU A 75 -20.47 9.86 1.78
C GLU A 75 -19.23 9.54 0.94
N HIS A 76 -18.19 10.36 1.04
CA HIS A 76 -16.93 10.19 0.30
C HIS A 76 -15.92 9.32 1.07
N VAL A 77 -16.22 8.95 2.32
CA VAL A 77 -15.37 8.12 3.16
C VAL A 77 -15.66 6.64 2.89
N LYS A 78 -14.63 5.88 2.52
CA LYS A 78 -14.75 4.41 2.42
C LYS A 78 -14.98 3.85 3.83
N PRO A 79 -15.91 2.90 4.05
CA PRO A 79 -16.24 2.39 5.39
C PRO A 79 -15.07 1.78 6.18
N ASN A 80 -13.96 1.39 5.51
CA ASN A 80 -12.79 0.78 6.15
C ASN A 80 -11.53 1.66 6.11
N LEU A 81 -11.66 2.99 6.00
CA LEU A 81 -10.52 3.88 5.73
C LEU A 81 -9.48 3.94 6.88
N CYS A 82 -9.90 3.71 8.12
CA CYS A 82 -9.05 3.76 9.31
C CYS A 82 -8.71 2.38 9.89
N GLN A 83 -9.08 1.29 9.21
CA GLN A 83 -8.79 -0.06 9.70
C GLN A 83 -7.36 -0.46 9.32
N TYR A 84 -6.40 -0.12 10.18
CA TYR A 84 -5.06 -0.70 10.09
C TYR A 84 -5.14 -2.19 10.44
N LYS A 85 -4.88 -3.04 9.46
CA LYS A 85 -4.73 -4.48 9.70
C LYS A 85 -3.29 -4.71 10.13
N LEU A 86 -3.11 -5.22 11.34
CA LEU A 86 -1.81 -5.75 11.75
C LEU A 86 -1.42 -6.87 10.77
N VAL A 87 -0.33 -6.65 10.02
CA VAL A 87 0.21 -7.68 9.15
C VAL A 87 1.01 -8.64 10.00
N ASP A 88 0.62 -9.92 10.01
CA ASP A 88 1.41 -10.97 10.62
C ASP A 88 2.66 -11.24 9.74
N TRP A 89 3.76 -10.60 10.14
CA TRP A 89 5.05 -10.74 9.47
C TRP A 89 5.63 -12.15 9.58
N VAL A 90 5.28 -12.92 10.62
CA VAL A 90 5.77 -14.29 10.82
C VAL A 90 5.12 -15.21 9.79
N GLN A 91 3.79 -15.15 9.67
CA GLN A 91 3.04 -15.95 8.70
C GLN A 91 3.43 -15.60 7.25
N SER A 92 3.59 -14.30 6.95
CA SER A 92 4.06 -13.85 5.62
C SER A 92 5.47 -14.37 5.31
N LYS A 93 6.39 -14.33 6.28
CA LYS A 93 7.73 -14.91 6.12
C LYS A 93 7.69 -16.42 5.89
N GLN A 94 6.85 -17.15 6.62
CA GLN A 94 6.69 -18.60 6.46
C GLN A 94 6.15 -18.95 5.07
N HIS A 95 5.09 -18.27 4.62
CA HIS A 95 4.54 -18.45 3.28
C HIS A 95 5.57 -18.17 2.19
N ASN A 96 6.27 -17.03 2.30
CA ASN A 96 7.28 -16.63 1.31
C ASN A 96 8.50 -17.54 1.32
N ASN A 97 8.86 -18.14 2.46
CA ASN A 97 9.99 -19.05 2.60
C ASN A 97 9.66 -20.52 2.31
N LYS A 98 8.39 -20.85 2.04
CA LYS A 98 8.01 -22.21 1.68
C LYS A 98 8.80 -22.67 0.44
N GLU A 99 9.32 -23.89 0.51
CA GLU A 99 10.02 -24.52 -0.61
C GLU A 99 9.07 -24.70 -1.80
N ARG A 100 9.58 -24.47 -3.00
CA ARG A 100 8.77 -24.56 -4.22
C ARG A 100 8.63 -26.01 -4.67
N THR A 101 7.43 -26.37 -5.10
CA THR A 101 7.18 -27.63 -5.79
C THR A 101 7.70 -27.58 -7.24
N LEU A 102 7.84 -28.75 -7.88
CA LEU A 102 8.29 -28.88 -9.28
C LEU A 102 7.41 -28.08 -10.26
N GLU A 103 6.09 -28.14 -10.08
CA GLU A 103 5.14 -27.45 -10.96
C GLU A 103 5.20 -25.92 -10.78
N GLU A 104 5.37 -25.44 -9.54
CA GLU A 104 5.58 -24.02 -9.25
C GLU A 104 6.90 -23.52 -9.82
N HIS A 105 7.96 -24.35 -9.78
CA HIS A 105 9.25 -24.06 -10.39
C HIS A 105 9.15 -23.95 -11.91
N ARG A 106 8.42 -24.86 -12.57
CA ARG A 106 8.15 -24.80 -14.01
C ARG A 106 7.40 -23.52 -14.40
N LYS A 107 6.37 -23.14 -13.62
CA LYS A 107 5.64 -21.87 -13.81
C LYS A 107 6.55 -20.65 -13.63
N LEU A 108 7.48 -20.70 -12.68
CA LEU A 108 8.48 -19.65 -12.47
C LEU A 108 9.41 -19.53 -13.68
N LEU A 109 9.97 -20.63 -14.18
CA LEU A 109 10.86 -20.66 -15.35
C LEU A 109 10.15 -20.08 -16.58
N HIS A 110 8.90 -20.46 -16.82
CA HIS A 110 8.10 -19.88 -17.91
C HIS A 110 7.95 -18.35 -17.79
N LYS A 111 7.70 -17.84 -16.57
CA LYS A 111 7.65 -16.39 -16.32
C LYS A 111 9.01 -15.72 -16.55
N VAL A 112 10.11 -16.37 -16.19
CA VAL A 112 11.47 -15.85 -16.42
C VAL A 112 11.75 -15.72 -17.91
N VAL A 113 11.49 -16.77 -18.69
CA VAL A 113 11.67 -16.75 -20.16
C VAL A 113 10.82 -15.66 -20.81
N LYS A 114 9.53 -15.54 -20.42
CA LYS A 114 8.65 -14.49 -20.94
C LYS A 114 9.17 -13.08 -20.65
N ARG A 115 9.70 -12.84 -19.44
CA ARG A 115 10.31 -11.54 -19.08
C ARG A 115 11.59 -11.28 -19.87
N ASP A 116 12.41 -12.30 -20.09
CA ASP A 116 13.64 -12.18 -20.88
C ASP A 116 13.33 -11.81 -22.34
N GLN A 117 12.36 -12.48 -22.97
CA GLN A 117 11.91 -12.14 -24.32
C GLN A 117 11.39 -10.70 -24.42
N LYS A 118 10.60 -10.24 -23.44
CA LYS A 118 10.12 -8.84 -23.41
C LYS A 118 11.28 -7.86 -23.25
N ARG A 119 12.30 -8.20 -22.46
CA ARG A 119 13.50 -7.38 -22.30
C ARG A 119 14.27 -7.27 -23.62
N ARG A 120 14.49 -8.38 -24.32
CA ARG A 120 15.17 -8.40 -25.63
C ARG A 120 14.48 -7.49 -26.64
N LYS A 121 13.15 -7.60 -26.77
CA LYS A 121 12.35 -6.71 -27.64
C LYS A 121 12.48 -5.23 -27.30
N ARG A 122 12.59 -4.89 -26.00
CA ARG A 122 12.78 -3.50 -25.55
C ARG A 122 14.18 -2.96 -25.87
N ILE A 123 15.20 -3.81 -25.79
CA ILE A 123 16.59 -3.47 -26.14
C ILE A 123 16.71 -3.23 -27.64
N GLU A 124 16.12 -4.14 -28.44
CA GLU A 124 16.05 -4.01 -29.90
C GLU A 124 15.29 -2.74 -30.33
N ALA A 125 14.13 -2.47 -29.72
CA ALA A 125 13.36 -1.26 -29.99
C ALA A 125 14.09 0.04 -29.58
N ALA A 126 15.01 -0.03 -28.61
CA ALA A 126 15.86 1.09 -28.22
C ALA A 126 17.09 1.26 -29.13
N GLY A 127 17.27 0.39 -30.14
CA GLY A 127 18.42 0.41 -31.06
C GLY A 127 19.74 0.03 -30.40
N ILE A 128 19.70 -0.64 -29.25
CA ILE A 128 20.92 -1.04 -28.53
C ILE A 128 21.38 -2.39 -29.06
N GLU A 129 22.58 -2.42 -29.63
CA GLU A 129 23.22 -3.66 -30.08
C GLU A 129 23.79 -4.42 -28.87
N TYR A 130 22.94 -5.23 -28.23
CA TYR A 130 23.31 -6.04 -27.08
C TYR A 130 22.85 -7.50 -27.22
N GLN A 131 23.80 -8.42 -27.25
CA GLN A 131 23.54 -9.86 -27.22
C GLN A 131 23.33 -10.33 -25.78
N CYS A 132 22.07 -10.54 -25.37
CA CYS A 132 21.77 -11.15 -24.08
C CYS A 132 22.26 -12.63 -24.03
N PRO A 133 23.06 -13.02 -23.03
CA PRO A 133 23.43 -14.42 -22.81
C PRO A 133 22.22 -15.35 -22.66
N GLN A 134 22.41 -16.64 -22.93
CA GLN A 134 21.37 -17.64 -22.77
C GLN A 134 21.07 -17.89 -21.29
N LEU A 135 19.80 -18.05 -20.97
CA LEU A 135 19.36 -18.37 -19.62
C LEU A 135 19.67 -19.85 -19.34
N ILE A 136 20.70 -20.10 -18.53
CA ILE A 136 20.98 -21.44 -18.00
C ILE A 136 20.05 -21.66 -16.81
N GLY A 137 18.92 -22.31 -17.05
CA GLY A 137 17.94 -22.63 -16.01
C GLY A 137 18.08 -24.07 -15.55
N ASN A 138 18.29 -24.29 -14.24
CA ASN A 138 18.29 -25.64 -13.68
C ASN A 138 16.85 -26.19 -13.68
N THR A 139 16.66 -27.37 -14.26
CA THR A 139 15.35 -28.05 -14.37
C THR A 139 14.78 -28.46 -13.02
N GLN A 140 15.65 -28.64 -12.01
CA GLN A 140 15.28 -29.04 -10.66
C GLN A 140 15.08 -27.82 -9.73
N PRO A 141 14.12 -27.87 -8.81
CA PRO A 141 13.90 -26.83 -7.81
C PRO A 141 15.04 -26.87 -6.80
N LEU A 142 15.81 -25.80 -6.72
CA LEU A 142 16.83 -25.64 -5.69
C LEU A 142 16.20 -25.10 -4.40
N PRO A 143 16.72 -25.50 -3.23
CA PRO A 143 16.25 -24.96 -1.96
C PRO A 143 16.44 -23.44 -1.93
N LYS A 144 15.46 -22.71 -1.39
CA LYS A 144 15.49 -21.25 -1.39
C LYS A 144 16.61 -20.66 -0.52
N LYS A 145 17.07 -21.43 0.47
CA LYS A 145 18.16 -21.04 1.38
C LYS A 145 19.37 -21.96 1.18
N ILE A 146 20.55 -21.35 1.08
CA ILE A 146 21.82 -22.05 1.11
C ILE A 146 22.03 -22.50 2.56
N LYS A 147 22.16 -23.81 2.78
CA LYS A 147 22.57 -24.36 4.07
C LYS A 147 24.08 -24.54 4.01
N PHE A 148 24.82 -23.80 4.82
CA PHE A 148 26.24 -24.04 4.99
C PHE A 148 26.39 -25.16 6.03
N THR A 149 26.96 -26.28 5.62
CA THR A 149 27.45 -27.31 6.54
C THR A 149 28.77 -26.80 7.14
N GLU A 150 28.90 -26.91 8.46
CA GLU A 150 30.16 -26.65 9.16
C GLU A 150 31.08 -27.86 8.91
N ASP A 151 32.09 -27.67 8.05
CA ASP A 151 33.25 -28.57 7.90
C ASP A 151 34.40 -28.05 8.77
#